data_AF-A0AAD7FFP6-F1
#
_entry.id   AF-A0AAD7FFP6-F1
#
_cell.length_a   1.000
_cell.length_b   1.000
_cell.length_c   1.000
_cell.angle_alpha   90.00
_cell.angle_beta   90.00
_cell.angle_gamma   90.00
#
_symmetry.space_group_name_H-M   'P 1'
#
loop_
_entity.id
_entity.type
_entity.pdbx_description
1 polymer ?
#
loop_
_entity_poly.entity_id
_entity_poly.type
_entity_poly.pdbx_seq_one_letter_code
_entity_poly.pdbx_strand_id
1 'polypeptide(L)'
;MKAVLSSVILAVCVTVALAGPIEKRAAAVNNFSATCTDIAVDVGTLELTATCQDSAGVPAAPSSIDLNACITNTNGELAAGSDFDATCQDVAFSGVELSAECSTQGDLSVISTSIDLNVVIANQDGVLACV
;
A
#
# COMPACT_ATOMS: atom_id res chain seq x y z
N MET A 1 0.91 -37.65 62.75
CA MET A 1 1.58 -37.86 61.45
C MET A 1 1.90 -36.51 60.81
N LYS A 2 3.02 -36.44 60.09
CA LYS A 2 3.53 -35.39 59.19
C LYS A 2 4.40 -34.26 59.76
N ALA A 3 5.71 -34.45 59.53
CA ALA A 3 6.71 -33.44 59.13
C ALA A 3 6.28 -32.76 57.78
N VAL A 4 6.89 -31.73 57.20
CA VAL A 4 8.32 -31.42 56.92
C VAL A 4 8.42 -29.92 56.53
N LEU A 5 9.64 -29.39 56.71
CA LEU A 5 10.27 -28.14 56.29
C LEU A 5 9.95 -27.51 54.92
N SER A 6 10.37 -26.23 54.81
CA SER A 6 11.19 -25.68 53.70
C SER A 6 10.47 -24.92 52.57
N SER A 7 10.77 -23.62 52.51
CA SER A 7 11.48 -22.95 51.40
C SER A 7 10.85 -21.62 51.02
N VAL A 8 11.60 -20.55 51.30
CA VAL A 8 11.44 -19.23 50.69
C VAL A 8 11.52 -19.39 49.18
N ILE A 9 10.48 -18.98 48.47
CA ILE A 9 10.57 -18.73 47.02
C ILE A 9 10.17 -17.28 46.81
N LEU A 10 11.21 -16.44 46.69
CA LEU A 10 11.13 -15.05 46.27
C LEU A 10 10.63 -15.06 44.82
N ALA A 11 9.34 -14.75 44.60
CA ALA A 11 8.80 -14.57 43.27
C ALA A 11 9.38 -13.29 42.67
N VAL A 12 10.39 -13.45 41.81
CA VAL A 12 10.92 -12.38 40.96
C VAL A 12 9.81 -11.98 39.98
N CYS A 13 9.24 -10.79 40.16
CA CYS A 13 8.38 -10.16 39.16
C CYS A 13 9.23 -9.79 37.94
N VAL A 14 9.33 -10.70 36.97
CA VAL A 14 9.75 -10.33 35.61
C VAL A 14 8.59 -9.56 34.99
N THR A 15 8.69 -8.24 34.97
CA THR A 15 7.81 -7.40 34.15
C THR A 15 8.17 -7.65 32.69
N VAL A 16 7.44 -8.56 32.05
CA VAL A 16 7.48 -8.68 30.59
C VAL A 16 6.91 -7.38 30.05
N ALA A 17 7.77 -6.56 29.44
CA ALA A 17 7.34 -5.42 28.65
C ALA A 17 6.49 -5.98 27.51
N LEU A 18 5.18 -5.74 27.57
CA LEU A 18 4.28 -5.98 26.45
C LEU A 18 4.65 -4.96 25.37
N ALA A 19 5.58 -5.33 24.50
CA ALA A 19 5.57 -4.80 23.14
C ALA A 19 4.25 -5.28 22.53
N GLY A 20 3.24 -4.42 22.57
CA GLY A 20 1.99 -4.66 21.85
C GLY A 20 2.30 -4.93 20.39
N PRO A 21 1.50 -5.75 19.70
CA PRO A 21 1.68 -5.93 18.26
C PRO A 21 1.64 -4.55 17.60
N ILE A 22 2.67 -4.25 16.80
CA ILE A 22 2.59 -3.19 15.79
C ILE A 22 1.49 -3.68 14.84
N GLU A 23 0.25 -3.27 15.10
CA GLU A 23 -0.85 -3.49 14.17
C GLU A 23 -0.54 -2.66 12.94
N LYS A 24 0.19 -3.27 11.99
CA LYS A 24 0.30 -2.79 10.62
C LYS A 24 -1.15 -2.61 10.16
N ARG A 25 -1.62 -1.36 10.13
CA ARG A 25 -2.96 -1.03 9.65
C ARG A 25 -3.08 -1.70 8.29
N ALA A 26 -3.94 -2.71 8.18
CA ALA A 26 -4.28 -3.25 6.88
C ALA A 26 -4.81 -2.07 6.09
N ALA A 27 -4.09 -1.64 5.05
CA ALA A 27 -4.60 -0.65 4.12
C ALA A 27 -5.97 -1.16 3.65
N ALA A 28 -7.00 -0.31 3.72
CA ALA A 28 -8.29 -0.67 3.21
C ALA A 28 -8.09 -1.01 1.72
N VAL A 29 -8.28 -2.28 1.36
CA VAL A 29 -8.06 -2.72 -0.01
C VAL A 29 -9.30 -2.34 -0.81
N ASN A 30 -9.18 -1.31 -1.64
CA ASN A 30 -10.29 -0.80 -2.44
C ASN A 30 -10.58 -1.70 -3.63
N ASN A 31 -9.58 -2.47 -4.08
CA ASN A 31 -9.72 -3.54 -5.07
C ASN A 31 -10.41 -3.08 -6.37
N PHE A 32 -10.05 -1.92 -6.91
CA PHE A 32 -10.65 -1.43 -8.16
C PHE A 32 -10.59 -2.50 -9.28
N SER A 33 -9.48 -3.25 -9.35
CA SER A 33 -9.27 -4.29 -10.35
C SER A 33 -10.29 -5.43 -10.32
N ALA A 34 -11.01 -5.63 -9.21
CA ALA A 34 -12.08 -6.62 -9.14
C ALA A 34 -13.33 -6.24 -9.97
N THR A 35 -13.48 -4.95 -10.28
CA THR A 35 -14.64 -4.38 -10.97
C THR A 35 -14.28 -3.59 -12.23
N CYS A 36 -12.99 -3.57 -12.59
CA CYS A 36 -12.49 -2.88 -13.77
C CYS A 36 -11.80 -3.87 -14.71
N THR A 37 -11.93 -3.62 -16.01
CA THR A 37 -11.27 -4.36 -17.09
C THR A 37 -10.40 -3.43 -17.92
N ASP A 38 -9.59 -4.01 -18.81
CA ASP A 38 -8.73 -3.27 -19.74
C ASP A 38 -7.78 -2.30 -19.01
N ILE A 39 -7.29 -2.73 -17.84
CA ILE A 39 -6.39 -1.96 -16.99
C ILE A 39 -5.05 -1.83 -17.70
N ALA A 40 -4.64 -0.60 -17.98
CA ALA A 40 -3.37 -0.29 -18.61
C ALA A 40 -2.77 0.98 -17.99
N VAL A 41 -1.44 1.00 -17.89
CA VAL A 41 -0.67 2.17 -17.45
C VAL A 41 0.25 2.59 -18.59
N ASP A 42 0.16 3.85 -19.00
CA ASP A 42 1.19 4.48 -19.81
C ASP A 42 2.30 4.97 -18.86
N VAL A 43 3.40 4.24 -18.78
CA VAL A 43 4.53 4.59 -17.89
C VAL A 43 5.27 5.86 -18.32
N GLY A 44 5.02 6.38 -19.52
CA GLY A 44 5.58 7.64 -20.00
C GLY A 44 4.81 8.86 -19.52
N THR A 45 3.49 8.74 -19.33
CA THR A 45 2.61 9.81 -18.82
C THR A 45 2.11 9.57 -17.40
N LEU A 46 2.39 8.38 -16.83
CA LEU A 46 1.88 7.89 -15.55
C LEU A 46 0.36 7.82 -15.48
N GLU A 47 -0.32 7.78 -16.63
CA GLU A 47 -1.77 7.67 -16.70
C GLU A 47 -2.21 6.20 -16.63
N LEU A 48 -3.07 5.88 -15.65
CA LEU A 48 -3.80 4.62 -15.59
C LEU A 48 -5.14 4.78 -16.28
N THR A 49 -5.48 3.85 -17.17
CA THR A 49 -6.77 3.76 -17.85
C THR A 49 -7.44 2.43 -17.54
N ALA A 50 -8.77 2.44 -17.40
CA ALA A 50 -9.56 1.23 -17.23
C ALA A 50 -11.04 1.47 -17.58
N THR A 51 -11.77 0.39 -17.86
CA THR A 51 -13.24 0.41 -17.94
C THR A 51 -13.81 -0.22 -16.67
N CYS A 52 -14.49 0.57 -15.84
CA CYS A 52 -14.98 0.13 -14.54
C CYS A 52 -16.49 -0.04 -14.52
N GLN A 53 -16.99 -0.97 -13.69
CA GLN A 53 -18.43 -1.13 -13.46
C GLN A 53 -18.97 0.03 -12.62
N ASP A 54 -20.14 0.54 -13.00
CA ASP A 54 -20.92 1.47 -12.18
C ASP A 54 -21.60 0.76 -11.00
N SER A 55 -22.35 1.50 -10.20
CA SER A 55 -23.11 1.01 -9.04
C SER A 55 -24.23 0.03 -9.40
N ALA A 56 -24.62 -0.05 -10.68
CA ALA A 56 -25.54 -1.07 -11.20
C ALA A 56 -24.81 -2.34 -11.68
N GLY A 57 -23.47 -2.38 -11.63
CA GLY A 57 -22.64 -3.48 -12.12
C GLY A 57 -22.45 -3.46 -13.65
N VAL A 58 -22.78 -2.35 -14.31
CA VAL A 58 -22.68 -2.20 -15.77
C VAL A 58 -21.36 -1.49 -16.11
N PRO A 59 -20.60 -1.94 -17.12
CA PRO A 59 -19.41 -1.22 -17.56
C PRO A 59 -19.75 0.23 -17.95
N ALA A 60 -19.12 1.18 -17.28
CA ALA A 60 -19.22 2.61 -17.59
C ALA A 60 -18.34 2.97 -18.79
N ALA A 61 -18.27 4.27 -19.11
CA ALA A 61 -17.28 4.77 -20.08
C ALA A 61 -15.85 4.55 -19.53
N PRO A 62 -14.83 4.39 -20.40
CA PRO A 62 -13.44 4.34 -19.96
C PRO A 62 -13.08 5.55 -19.10
N SER A 63 -12.42 5.29 -17.98
CA SER A 63 -11.91 6.30 -17.05
C SER A 63 -10.39 6.30 -17.09
N SER A 64 -9.80 7.46 -16.82
CA SER A 64 -8.36 7.57 -16.59
C SER A 64 -8.05 8.32 -15.30
N ILE A 65 -6.86 8.10 -14.76
CA ILE A 65 -6.33 8.80 -13.59
C ILE A 65 -4.82 8.92 -13.67
N ASP A 66 -4.30 10.07 -13.26
CA ASP A 66 -2.86 10.29 -13.10
C ASP A 66 -2.36 9.60 -11.82
N LEU A 67 -1.50 8.59 -11.95
CA LEU A 67 -0.92 7.88 -10.81
C LEU A 67 -0.04 8.79 -9.95
N ASN A 68 0.54 9.84 -10.53
CA ASN A 68 1.33 10.81 -9.77
C ASN A 68 0.46 11.66 -8.83
N ALA A 69 -0.84 11.75 -9.09
CA ALA A 69 -1.80 12.39 -8.19
C ALA A 69 -2.24 11.47 -7.02
N CYS A 70 -1.93 10.17 -7.07
CA CYS A 70 -2.38 9.19 -6.07
C CYS A 70 -1.25 8.50 -5.29
N ILE A 71 0.00 8.61 -5.77
CA ILE A 71 1.15 7.90 -5.20
C ILE A 71 2.23 8.89 -4.82
N THR A 72 2.85 8.67 -3.66
CA THR A 72 4.01 9.42 -3.17
C THR A 72 5.17 8.50 -2.87
N ASN A 73 6.36 9.07 -2.76
CA ASN A 73 7.54 8.40 -2.22
C ASN A 73 7.77 8.81 -0.76
N THR A 74 7.57 7.85 0.15
CA THR A 74 7.89 8.01 1.57
C THR A 74 9.20 7.31 1.89
N ASN A 75 10.31 8.04 1.83
CA ASN A 75 11.65 7.56 2.20
C ASN A 75 12.08 6.28 1.45
N GLY A 76 11.87 6.24 0.14
CA GLY A 76 12.19 5.12 -0.74
C GLY A 76 11.06 4.10 -0.89
N GLU A 77 9.91 4.29 -0.24
CA GLU A 77 8.75 3.40 -0.34
C GLU A 77 7.57 4.11 -1.03
N LEU A 78 6.96 3.44 -2.02
CA LEU A 78 5.72 3.94 -2.63
C LEU A 78 4.55 3.81 -1.64
N ALA A 79 3.75 4.87 -1.53
CA ALA A 79 2.60 4.93 -0.66
C ALA A 79 1.49 5.81 -1.26
N ALA A 80 0.29 5.82 -0.67
CA ALA A 80 -0.76 6.76 -1.03
C ALA A 80 -0.31 8.21 -0.78
N GLY A 81 -0.51 9.10 -1.75
CA GLY A 81 -0.14 10.51 -1.65
C GLY A 81 -0.05 11.18 -3.02
N SER A 82 0.92 12.05 -3.24
CA SER A 82 1.19 12.65 -4.54
C SER A 82 2.69 12.78 -4.82
N ASP A 83 3.02 13.02 -6.08
CA ASP A 83 4.33 13.47 -6.58
C ASP A 83 5.47 12.46 -6.36
N PHE A 84 5.21 11.16 -6.53
CA PHE A 84 6.28 10.15 -6.46
C PHE A 84 7.30 10.30 -7.59
N ASP A 85 6.87 10.74 -8.78
CA ASP A 85 7.71 10.87 -9.98
C ASP A 85 8.87 11.87 -9.80
N ALA A 86 8.73 12.82 -8.87
CA ALA A 86 9.76 13.80 -8.56
C ALA A 86 11.04 13.18 -7.98
N THR A 87 10.93 11.97 -7.42
CA THR A 87 12.04 11.29 -6.71
C THR A 87 12.16 9.80 -7.01
N CYS A 88 11.33 9.29 -7.92
CA CYS A 88 11.35 7.91 -8.39
C CYS A 88 11.60 7.85 -9.90
N GLN A 89 12.24 6.77 -10.33
CA GLN A 89 12.58 6.49 -11.72
C GLN A 89 12.34 5.02 -12.04
N ASP A 90 12.58 4.63 -13.29
CA ASP A 90 12.49 3.24 -13.76
C ASP A 90 11.13 2.59 -13.42
N VAL A 91 10.06 3.37 -13.63
CA VAL A 91 8.68 2.96 -13.37
C VAL A 91 8.30 1.82 -14.31
N ALA A 92 7.77 0.75 -13.74
CA ALA A 92 7.23 -0.39 -14.47
C ALA A 92 5.88 -0.81 -13.89
N PHE A 93 5.04 -1.37 -14.75
CA PHE A 93 3.70 -1.84 -14.41
C PHE A 93 3.54 -3.30 -14.80
N SER A 94 3.02 -4.13 -13.89
CA SER A 94 2.75 -5.54 -14.14
C SER A 94 1.51 -6.01 -13.36
N GLY A 95 0.48 -6.43 -14.09
CA GLY A 95 -0.79 -6.86 -13.52
C GLY A 95 -1.56 -5.72 -12.88
N VAL A 96 -1.36 -5.51 -11.58
CA VAL A 96 -1.91 -4.40 -10.78
C VAL A 96 -0.85 -3.78 -9.88
N GLU A 97 0.41 -4.18 -10.03
CA GLU A 97 1.54 -3.69 -9.26
C GLU A 97 2.30 -2.63 -10.07
N LEU A 98 2.58 -1.50 -9.43
CA LEU A 98 3.49 -0.48 -9.93
C LEU A 98 4.80 -0.61 -9.16
N SER A 99 5.92 -0.77 -9.87
CA SER A 99 7.26 -0.80 -9.28
C SER A 99 8.07 0.40 -9.76
N ALA A 100 8.95 0.90 -8.91
CA ALA A 100 9.86 1.99 -9.25
C ALA A 100 11.14 1.91 -8.41
N GLU A 101 12.14 2.67 -8.81
CA GLU A 101 13.35 2.94 -8.04
C GLU A 101 13.24 4.33 -7.40
N CYS A 102 13.12 4.40 -6.07
CA CYS A 102 12.78 5.62 -5.35
C CYS A 102 13.89 6.08 -4.41
N SER A 103 14.14 7.38 -4.36
CA SER A 103 15.17 7.98 -3.49
C SER A 103 14.75 7.99 -2.02
N THR A 104 15.66 7.65 -1.11
CA THR A 104 15.49 7.85 0.33
C THR A 104 15.76 9.30 0.72
N GLN A 105 15.12 9.77 1.80
CA GLN A 105 15.46 11.08 2.36
C GLN A 105 16.82 11.00 3.06
N GLY A 106 17.66 12.01 2.83
CA GLY A 106 18.95 12.18 3.52
C GLY A 106 20.14 11.59 2.77
N ASP A 107 20.11 10.29 2.48
CA ASP A 107 21.29 9.57 1.99
C ASP A 107 21.40 9.50 0.45
N LEU A 108 20.41 10.07 -0.26
CA LEU A 108 20.31 10.05 -1.73
C LEU A 108 20.46 8.64 -2.34
N SER A 109 20.18 7.61 -1.54
CA SER A 109 20.21 6.23 -1.97
C SER A 109 18.91 5.91 -2.69
N VAL A 110 18.97 5.06 -3.70
CA VAL A 110 17.80 4.64 -4.47
C VAL A 110 17.48 3.20 -4.10
N ILE A 111 16.20 2.92 -3.84
CA ILE A 111 15.71 1.59 -3.44
C ILE A 111 14.60 1.18 -4.40
N SER A 112 14.64 -0.08 -4.86
CA SER A 112 13.53 -0.68 -5.61
C SER A 112 12.35 -0.94 -4.68
N THR A 113 11.18 -0.46 -5.06
CA THR A 113 9.94 -0.57 -4.28
C THR A 113 8.77 -0.85 -5.22
N SER A 114 7.68 -1.40 -4.67
CA SER A 114 6.46 -1.66 -5.40
C SER A 114 5.22 -1.38 -4.55
N ILE A 115 4.12 -1.09 -5.23
CA ILE A 115 2.81 -0.88 -4.62
C ILE A 115 1.72 -1.57 -5.45
N ASP A 116 0.85 -2.30 -4.76
CA ASP A 116 -0.37 -2.84 -5.35
C ASP A 116 -1.38 -1.69 -5.53
N LEU A 117 -1.73 -1.37 -6.77
CA LEU A 117 -2.65 -0.28 -7.08
C LEU A 117 -4.04 -0.48 -6.48
N ASN A 118 -4.43 -1.70 -6.09
CA ASN A 118 -5.67 -1.95 -5.36
C ASN A 118 -5.73 -1.28 -3.98
N VAL A 119 -4.61 -0.85 -3.43
CA VAL A 119 -4.57 -0.14 -2.13
C VAL A 119 -4.67 1.37 -2.27
N VAL A 120 -4.40 1.92 -3.46
CA VAL A 120 -4.35 3.39 -3.70
C VAL A 120 -5.39 3.88 -4.72
N ILE A 121 -5.93 2.99 -5.55
CA ILE A 121 -6.97 3.29 -6.53
C ILE A 121 -8.27 2.58 -6.16
N ALA A 122 -9.37 3.32 -6.25
CA ALA A 122 -10.74 2.82 -6.13
C ALA A 122 -11.51 2.98 -7.44
N ASN A 123 -12.53 2.15 -7.60
CA ASN A 123 -13.63 2.39 -8.53
C ASN A 123 -14.78 3.08 -7.77
N GLN A 124 -15.11 4.31 -8.16
CA GLN A 124 -16.25 5.07 -7.64
C GLN A 124 -17.29 5.24 -8.74
N ASP A 125 -18.29 4.35 -8.76
CA ASP A 125 -19.42 4.40 -9.71
C ASP A 125 -18.97 4.47 -11.19
N GLY A 126 -17.97 3.66 -11.55
CA GLY A 126 -17.41 3.59 -12.90
C GLY A 126 -16.25 4.56 -13.15
N VAL A 127 -15.88 5.39 -12.17
CA VAL A 127 -14.80 6.39 -12.27
C VAL A 127 -13.63 6.00 -11.36
N LEU A 128 -12.42 6.04 -11.90
CA LEU A 128 -11.20 5.83 -11.12
C LEU A 128 -10.94 7.00 -10.17
N ALA A 129 -10.53 6.70 -8.94
CA ALA A 129 -10.21 7.71 -7.93
C ALA A 129 -9.07 7.27 -7.02
N CYS A 130 -8.27 8.22 -6.52
CA CYS A 130 -7.35 7.98 -5.41
C CYS A 130 -8.13 7.70 -4.11
N VAL A 131 -7.48 7.05 -3.15
CA VAL A 131 -8.06 6.74 -1.82
C VAL A 131 -7.33 7.46 -0.69
#